data_AF-A0A940AP43-F1
#
_entry.id   AF-A0A940AP43-F1
#
_cell.length_a   1.000
_cell.length_b   1.000
_cell.length_c   1.000
_cell.angle_alpha   90.00
_cell.angle_beta   90.00
_cell.angle_gamma   90.00
#
_symmetry.space_group_name_H-M   'P 1'
#
loop_
_entity.id
_entity.type
_entity.pdbx_description
1 polymer ?
#
loop_
_entity_poly.entity_id
_entity_poly.type
_entity_poly.pdbx_seq_one_letter_code
_entity_poly.pdbx_strand_id
1 'polypeptide(L)'
;MSFAKSKNDFSKKDMNFFSEFSSAASQQISSAFPIFLLATVAILVFTLIVWIVCGIQVMKKQDQINDIKAEMASAEYQARLAAKDQSQALVEDLRNYYYVISSLDSKIASRATSSVETLTACVDALPDDTVMIGYEDKEGLVKIQGQCLNRESAYNYLKTLKDKDLFSFVQEKIESLDPMKEGYSKNSLMYGQMLYTFEFTCTLKGHFTVSWASFIDGPSPTPITSLRTQSFNAGSDYKIPDVATITADGTTYNLKNITINGVAVSAQVLEETINTKELSGKVSSNLEIQLFYEAQNDGGES
;
A
#
# COMPACT_ATOMS: atom_id res chain seq x y z
N MET A 1 123.71 -14.73 19.03
CA MET A 1 122.39 -14.09 19.11
C MET A 1 122.41 -12.86 18.21
N SER A 2 121.72 -12.95 17.08
CA SER A 2 121.49 -11.88 16.11
C SER A 2 119.99 -11.90 15.83
N PHE A 3 119.34 -10.75 15.85
CA PHE A 3 118.69 -10.16 14.68
C PHE A 3 118.14 -8.77 15.00
N ALA A 4 118.48 -7.83 14.12
CA ALA A 4 117.89 -6.50 14.00
C ALA A 4 116.46 -6.55 13.41
N LYS A 5 115.68 -5.48 13.66
CA LYS A 5 114.64 -4.86 12.78
C LYS A 5 113.80 -3.93 13.66
N SER A 6 113.19 -2.84 13.22
CA SER A 6 113.25 -2.02 12.02
C SER A 6 112.24 -0.90 12.30
N LYS A 7 112.68 0.36 12.41
CA LYS A 7 111.81 1.52 12.24
C LYS A 7 111.28 1.51 10.81
N ASN A 8 109.96 1.53 10.60
CA ASN A 8 109.24 2.25 9.54
C ASN A 8 107.79 1.75 9.35
N ASP A 9 106.93 2.67 8.91
CA ASP A 9 105.69 2.42 8.12
C ASP A 9 104.36 2.03 8.78
N PHE A 10 103.95 2.70 9.87
CA PHE A 10 102.52 2.71 10.25
C PHE A 10 101.84 4.09 10.20
N SER A 11 102.57 5.20 10.41
CA SER A 11 101.94 6.55 10.43
C SER A 11 101.58 7.12 9.05
N LYS A 12 102.09 6.57 7.95
CA LYS A 12 101.81 7.09 6.59
C LYS A 12 100.69 6.34 5.85
N LYS A 13 100.23 5.18 6.36
CA LYS A 13 99.15 4.42 5.72
C LYS A 13 97.75 4.92 6.12
N ASP A 14 97.59 5.47 7.33
CA ASP A 14 96.29 6.01 7.78
C ASP A 14 95.97 7.40 7.22
N MET A 15 96.98 8.22 6.89
CA MET A 15 96.75 9.57 6.36
C MET A 15 96.29 9.59 4.89
N ASN A 16 96.52 8.50 4.16
CA ASN A 16 96.10 8.34 2.76
C ASN A 16 94.72 7.67 2.62
N PHE A 17 94.23 6.98 3.66
CA PHE A 17 92.88 6.40 3.64
C PHE A 17 91.77 7.46 3.82
N PHE A 18 92.03 8.48 4.63
CA PHE A 18 91.07 9.57 4.87
C PHE A 18 91.14 10.70 3.83
N SER A 19 92.24 10.85 3.09
CA SER A 19 92.36 11.91 2.08
C SER A 19 91.75 11.53 0.73
N GLU A 20 91.72 10.24 0.35
CA GLU A 20 91.02 9.79 -0.86
C GLU A 20 89.49 9.73 -0.67
N PHE A 21 89.00 9.40 0.53
CA PHE A 21 87.56 9.51 0.84
C PHE A 21 87.11 10.96 1.07
N SER A 22 87.98 11.85 1.56
CA SER A 22 87.64 13.26 1.78
C SER A 22 87.75 14.11 0.51
N SER A 23 88.65 13.81 -0.43
CA SER A 23 88.80 14.61 -1.66
C SER A 23 87.70 14.36 -2.70
N ALA A 24 87.25 13.11 -2.86
CA ALA A 24 86.09 12.80 -3.72
C ALA A 24 84.75 13.22 -3.09
N ALA A 25 84.64 13.15 -1.76
CA ALA A 25 83.44 13.59 -1.06
C ALA A 25 83.37 15.13 -0.91
N SER A 26 84.48 15.83 -0.68
CA SER A 26 84.46 17.30 -0.49
C SER A 26 84.09 18.09 -1.73
N GLN A 27 84.40 17.62 -2.95
CA GLN A 27 84.00 18.32 -4.18
C GLN A 27 82.51 18.13 -4.54
N GLN A 28 81.90 16.99 -4.23
CA GLN A 28 80.45 16.79 -4.42
C GLN A 28 79.61 17.31 -3.24
N ILE A 29 80.11 17.20 -2.00
CA ILE A 29 79.40 17.69 -0.81
C ILE A 29 79.46 19.22 -0.71
N SER A 30 80.55 19.87 -1.13
CA SER A 30 80.64 21.34 -1.07
C SER A 30 79.65 22.07 -1.99
N SER A 31 79.22 21.46 -3.10
CA SER A 31 78.29 22.08 -4.06
C SER A 31 76.85 21.57 -3.94
N ALA A 32 76.64 20.31 -3.53
CA ALA A 32 75.31 19.71 -3.40
C ALA A 32 74.68 19.84 -2.01
N PHE A 33 75.47 19.95 -0.93
CA PHE A 33 74.94 20.09 0.43
C PHE A 33 74.14 21.38 0.66
N PRO A 34 74.55 22.56 0.14
CA PRO A 34 73.73 23.77 0.25
C PRO A 34 72.39 23.63 -0.47
N ILE A 35 72.38 22.98 -1.64
CA ILE A 35 71.16 22.75 -2.45
C ILE A 35 70.22 21.77 -1.74
N PHE A 36 70.76 20.67 -1.20
CA PHE A 36 69.99 19.69 -0.43
C PHE A 36 69.41 20.29 0.86
N LEU A 37 70.18 21.08 1.60
CA LEU A 37 69.72 21.81 2.78
C LEU A 37 68.56 22.76 2.40
N LEU A 38 68.70 23.50 1.31
CA LEU A 38 67.71 24.47 0.84
C LEU A 38 66.42 23.78 0.36
N ALA A 39 66.54 22.63 -0.33
CA ALA A 39 65.40 21.81 -0.70
C ALA A 39 64.67 21.21 0.52
N THR A 40 65.42 20.75 1.52
CA THR A 40 64.86 20.21 2.77
C THR A 40 64.13 21.29 3.56
N VAL A 41 64.72 22.49 3.67
CA VAL A 41 64.07 23.65 4.28
C VAL A 41 62.81 24.06 3.51
N ALA A 42 62.85 24.06 2.17
CA ALA A 42 61.67 24.36 1.35
C ALA A 42 60.53 23.34 1.56
N ILE A 43 60.85 22.06 1.65
CA ILE A 43 59.87 21.00 1.95
C ILE A 43 59.29 21.16 3.37
N LEU A 44 60.13 21.47 4.36
CA LEU A 44 59.67 21.73 5.74
C LEU A 44 58.74 22.95 5.82
N VAL A 45 59.08 24.03 5.12
CA VAL A 45 58.21 25.22 5.03
C VAL A 45 56.91 24.89 4.31
N PHE A 46 56.96 24.15 3.20
CA PHE A 46 55.78 23.76 2.45
C PHE A 46 54.85 22.85 3.27
N THR A 47 55.39 21.84 3.94
CA THR A 47 54.63 20.93 4.81
C THR A 47 54.02 21.66 5.99
N LEU A 48 54.73 22.62 6.60
CA LEU A 48 54.20 23.48 7.66
C LEU A 48 53.01 24.32 7.15
N ILE A 49 53.14 24.94 5.97
CA ILE A 49 52.07 25.75 5.37
C ILE A 49 50.83 24.88 5.09
N VAL A 50 51.01 23.71 4.48
CA VAL A 50 49.91 22.76 4.21
C VAL A 50 49.24 22.34 5.52
N TRP A 51 50.02 22.02 6.56
CA TRP A 51 49.49 21.63 7.86
C TRP A 51 48.67 22.75 8.50
N ILE A 52 49.14 24.00 8.47
CA ILE A 52 48.40 25.17 8.97
C ILE A 52 47.09 25.36 8.20
N VAL A 53 47.13 25.31 6.86
CA VAL A 53 45.93 25.50 6.03
C VAL A 53 44.90 24.39 6.27
N CYS A 54 45.33 23.13 6.30
CA CYS A 54 44.46 22.00 6.62
C CYS A 54 43.89 22.11 8.04
N GLY A 55 44.71 22.49 9.03
CA GLY A 55 44.28 22.70 10.40
C GLY A 55 43.19 23.76 10.52
N ILE A 56 43.33 24.90 9.83
CA ILE A 56 42.31 25.96 9.80
C ILE A 56 41.00 25.46 9.16
N GLN A 57 41.07 24.71 8.06
CA GLN A 57 39.87 24.17 7.41
C GLN A 57 39.16 23.14 8.28
N VAL A 58 39.91 22.26 8.95
CA VAL A 58 39.37 21.26 9.88
C VAL A 58 38.71 21.94 11.07
N MET A 59 39.34 22.96 11.68
CA MET A 59 38.72 23.72 12.78
C MET A 59 37.41 24.38 12.34
N LYS A 60 37.37 25.04 11.18
CA LYS A 60 36.13 25.63 10.66
C LYS A 60 35.01 24.60 10.48
N LYS A 61 35.34 23.40 10.01
CA LYS A 61 34.36 22.31 9.88
C LYS A 61 33.94 21.75 11.23
N GLN A 62 34.85 21.67 12.18
CA GLN A 62 34.56 21.23 13.53
C GLN A 62 33.63 22.22 14.26
N ASP A 63 33.83 23.52 14.08
CA ASP A 63 32.94 24.55 14.62
C ASP A 63 31.54 24.44 14.02
N GLN A 64 31.43 24.28 12.69
CA GLN A 64 30.14 24.02 12.03
C GLN A 64 29.42 22.78 12.59
N ILE A 65 30.17 21.70 12.84
CA ILE A 65 29.62 20.47 13.44
C ILE A 65 29.16 20.71 14.88
N ASN A 66 29.93 21.46 15.67
CA ASN A 66 29.59 21.77 17.05
C ASN A 66 28.35 22.67 17.13
N ASP A 67 28.23 23.65 16.23
CA ASP A 67 27.05 24.53 16.13
C ASP A 67 25.79 23.71 15.78
N ILE A 68 25.87 22.82 14.79
CA ILE A 68 24.76 21.92 14.43
C ILE A 68 24.40 21.01 15.61
N LYS A 69 25.39 20.44 16.31
CA LYS A 69 25.14 19.62 17.51
C LYS A 69 24.47 20.42 18.62
N ALA A 70 24.88 21.66 18.83
CA ALA A 70 24.29 22.55 19.82
C ALA A 70 22.84 22.91 19.43
N GLU A 71 22.58 23.16 18.14
CA GLU A 71 21.23 23.42 17.63
C GLU A 71 20.32 22.19 17.79
N MET A 72 20.79 20.99 17.45
CA MET A 72 20.04 19.74 17.64
C MET A 72 19.79 19.41 19.12
N ALA A 73 20.71 19.81 20.01
CA ALA A 73 20.57 19.66 21.45
C ALA A 73 19.73 20.77 22.11
N SER A 74 19.38 21.83 21.37
CA SER A 74 18.60 22.93 21.90
C SER A 74 17.19 22.48 22.28
N ALA A 75 16.65 23.07 23.37
CA ALA A 75 15.30 22.77 23.83
C ALA A 75 14.24 23.14 22.77
N GLU A 76 14.49 24.16 21.95
CA GLU A 76 13.59 24.55 20.88
C GLU A 76 13.53 23.51 19.75
N TYR A 77 14.68 22.96 19.34
CA TYR A 77 14.70 21.89 18.34
C TYR A 77 13.98 20.64 18.84
N GLN A 78 14.22 20.23 20.09
CA GLN A 78 13.53 19.10 20.72
C GLN A 78 12.01 19.35 20.82
N ALA A 79 11.59 20.57 21.17
CA ALA A 79 10.18 20.94 21.21
C ALA A 79 9.53 20.90 19.81
N ARG A 80 10.24 21.33 18.77
CA ARG A 80 9.77 21.22 17.37
C ARG A 80 9.66 19.76 16.92
N LEU A 81 10.58 18.90 17.34
CA LEU A 81 10.52 17.46 17.04
C LEU A 81 9.28 16.83 17.69
N ALA A 82 9.06 17.10 18.98
CA ALA A 82 7.87 16.64 19.71
C ALA A 82 6.57 17.17 19.11
N ALA A 83 6.53 18.44 18.69
CA ALA A 83 5.37 19.02 18.01
C ALA A 83 5.10 18.38 16.65
N LYS A 84 6.15 18.01 15.90
CA LYS A 84 6.03 17.26 14.65
C LYS A 84 5.43 15.87 14.92
N ASP A 85 5.94 15.13 15.91
CA ASP A 85 5.44 13.81 16.26
C ASP A 85 3.97 13.86 16.69
N GLN A 86 3.59 14.87 17.49
CA GLN A 86 2.20 15.11 17.88
C GLN A 86 1.31 15.42 16.68
N SER A 87 1.80 16.24 15.74
CA SER A 87 1.05 16.56 14.52
C SER A 87 0.87 15.32 13.63
N GLN A 88 1.88 14.43 13.55
CA GLN A 88 1.75 13.18 12.80
C GLN A 88 0.71 12.26 13.42
N ALA A 89 0.73 12.10 14.75
CA ALA A 89 -0.28 11.32 15.47
C ALA A 89 -1.71 11.87 15.26
N LEU A 90 -1.88 13.20 15.26
CA LEU A 90 -3.17 13.83 15.00
C LEU A 90 -3.66 13.58 13.56
N VAL A 91 -2.77 13.65 12.57
CA VAL A 91 -3.11 13.36 11.18
C VAL A 91 -3.57 11.90 11.02
N GLU A 92 -2.88 10.96 11.67
CA GLU A 92 -3.28 9.55 11.67
C GLU A 92 -4.66 9.34 12.31
N ASP A 93 -4.93 9.96 13.46
CA ASP A 93 -6.23 9.88 14.13
C ASP A 93 -7.36 10.46 13.25
N LEU A 94 -7.13 11.60 12.60
CA LEU A 94 -8.09 12.19 11.66
C LEU A 94 -8.34 11.31 10.44
N ARG A 95 -7.33 10.62 9.91
CA ARG A 95 -7.51 9.66 8.80
C ARG A 95 -8.35 8.47 9.22
N ASN A 96 -8.06 7.90 10.40
CA ASN A 96 -8.87 6.84 10.98
C ASN A 96 -10.33 7.26 11.15
N TYR A 97 -10.56 8.45 11.71
CA TYR A 97 -11.89 8.99 11.91
C TYR A 97 -12.64 9.19 10.58
N TYR A 98 -11.97 9.78 9.59
CA TYR A 98 -12.57 10.00 8.26
C TYR A 98 -12.87 8.67 7.54
N TYR A 99 -11.99 7.67 7.65
CA TYR A 99 -12.25 6.32 7.16
C TYR A 99 -13.50 5.71 7.80
N VAL A 100 -13.62 5.76 9.13
CA VAL A 100 -14.79 5.23 9.86
C VAL A 100 -16.08 5.89 9.40
N ILE A 101 -16.10 7.22 9.27
CA ILE A 101 -17.29 7.94 8.78
C ILE A 101 -17.65 7.49 7.37
N SER A 102 -16.68 7.45 6.44
CA SER A 102 -16.92 7.03 5.05
C SER A 102 -17.41 5.58 4.95
N SER A 103 -16.92 4.70 5.84
CA SER A 103 -17.39 3.31 5.94
C SER A 103 -18.83 3.22 6.42
N LEU A 104 -19.21 4.01 7.43
CA LEU A 104 -20.57 4.06 7.94
C LEU A 104 -21.54 4.60 6.90
N ASP A 105 -21.19 5.68 6.20
CA ASP A 105 -22.00 6.27 5.14
C ASP A 105 -22.25 5.27 4.00
N SER A 106 -21.20 4.57 3.54
CA SER A 106 -21.33 3.52 2.53
C SER A 106 -22.23 2.36 2.98
N LYS A 107 -22.18 1.97 4.26
CA LYS A 107 -23.03 0.91 4.82
C LYS A 107 -24.49 1.34 4.96
N ILE A 108 -24.74 2.62 5.21
CA ILE A 108 -26.10 3.17 5.26
C ILE A 108 -26.67 3.22 3.84
N ALA A 109 -25.90 3.75 2.88
CA ALA A 109 -26.29 3.85 1.48
C ALA A 109 -26.62 2.48 0.87
N SER A 110 -25.86 1.43 1.19
CA SER A 110 -26.12 0.08 0.67
C SER A 110 -27.34 -0.61 1.29
N ARG A 111 -27.77 -0.21 2.50
CA ARG A 111 -28.95 -0.79 3.18
C ARG A 111 -30.26 -0.11 2.79
N ALA A 112 -30.24 1.19 2.50
CA ALA A 112 -31.45 2.01 2.45
C ALA A 112 -32.27 1.90 1.15
N THR A 113 -31.66 1.52 0.03
CA THR A 113 -32.30 1.64 -1.30
C THR A 113 -32.76 0.32 -1.93
N SER A 114 -32.27 -0.84 -1.50
CA SER A 114 -32.61 -2.13 -2.14
C SER A 114 -33.98 -2.68 -1.73
N SER A 115 -34.30 -2.73 -0.43
CA SER A 115 -35.34 -3.66 0.03
C SER A 115 -36.78 -3.12 -0.01
N VAL A 116 -37.00 -1.85 0.30
CA VAL A 116 -38.37 -1.28 0.36
C VAL A 116 -38.91 -0.99 -1.03
N GLU A 117 -38.14 -0.30 -1.88
CA GLU A 117 -38.56 0.04 -3.23
C GLU A 117 -38.78 -1.20 -4.10
N THR A 118 -37.88 -2.18 -4.00
CA THR A 118 -38.02 -3.46 -4.71
C THR A 118 -39.25 -4.23 -4.23
N LEU A 119 -39.48 -4.32 -2.91
CA LEU A 119 -40.64 -5.02 -2.37
C LEU A 119 -41.94 -4.36 -2.84
N THR A 120 -42.02 -3.03 -2.76
CA THR A 120 -43.17 -2.28 -3.27
C THR A 120 -43.39 -2.56 -4.76
N ALA A 121 -42.33 -2.51 -5.58
CA ALA A 121 -42.44 -2.76 -7.01
C ALA A 121 -42.90 -4.21 -7.34
N CYS A 122 -42.49 -5.19 -6.53
CA CYS A 122 -42.95 -6.58 -6.62
C CYS A 122 -44.41 -6.72 -6.23
N VAL A 123 -44.83 -6.12 -5.11
CA VAL A 123 -46.23 -6.13 -4.65
C VAL A 123 -47.15 -5.46 -5.68
N ASP A 124 -46.74 -4.30 -6.22
CA ASP A 124 -47.49 -3.57 -7.25
C ASP A 124 -47.57 -4.31 -8.59
N ALA A 125 -46.78 -5.36 -8.80
CA ALA A 125 -46.81 -6.18 -10.00
C ALA A 125 -47.71 -7.43 -9.86
N LEU A 126 -48.21 -7.73 -8.66
CA LEU A 126 -49.05 -8.90 -8.41
C LEU A 126 -50.36 -8.83 -9.20
N PRO A 127 -50.71 -9.89 -9.96
CA PRO A 127 -52.06 -10.06 -10.50
C PRO A 127 -53.10 -10.23 -9.39
N ASP A 128 -54.35 -9.82 -9.66
CA ASP A 128 -55.47 -9.89 -8.70
C ASP A 128 -55.78 -11.30 -8.16
N ASP A 129 -55.36 -12.34 -8.89
CA ASP A 129 -55.58 -13.74 -8.57
C ASP A 129 -54.34 -14.46 -8.00
N THR A 130 -53.37 -13.68 -7.55
CA THR A 130 -52.08 -14.13 -7.04
C THR A 130 -51.81 -13.50 -5.67
N VAL A 131 -51.27 -14.30 -4.74
CA VAL A 131 -50.92 -13.86 -3.39
C VAL A 131 -49.45 -14.16 -3.12
N MET A 132 -48.71 -13.17 -2.66
CA MET A 132 -47.33 -13.36 -2.18
C MET A 132 -47.36 -13.84 -0.73
N ILE A 133 -46.67 -14.95 -0.45
CA ILE A 133 -46.58 -15.57 0.88
C ILE A 133 -45.21 -15.35 1.53
N GLY A 134 -44.18 -15.07 0.73
CA GLY A 134 -42.82 -14.90 1.20
C GLY A 134 -42.02 -13.98 0.30
N TYR A 135 -41.22 -13.12 0.93
CA TYR A 135 -40.23 -12.29 0.27
C TYR A 135 -38.95 -12.31 1.11
N GLU A 136 -37.83 -12.62 0.47
CA GLU A 136 -36.51 -12.58 1.09
C GLU A 136 -35.55 -11.87 0.12
N ASP A 137 -34.92 -10.79 0.58
CA ASP A 137 -33.85 -10.09 -0.14
C ASP A 137 -32.55 -10.28 0.65
N LYS A 138 -31.59 -10.96 0.03
CA LYS A 138 -30.24 -11.15 0.57
C LYS A 138 -29.23 -10.75 -0.50
N GLU A 139 -28.57 -9.61 -0.27
CA GLU A 139 -27.42 -9.15 -1.06
C GLU A 139 -27.69 -9.07 -2.57
N GLY A 140 -28.91 -8.66 -2.95
CA GLY A 140 -29.31 -8.56 -4.36
C GLY A 140 -29.89 -9.86 -4.95
N LEU A 141 -29.93 -10.95 -4.19
CA LEU A 141 -30.70 -12.14 -4.52
C LEU A 141 -32.06 -12.06 -3.83
N VAL A 142 -33.11 -11.92 -4.64
CA VAL A 142 -34.50 -11.78 -4.20
C VAL A 142 -35.24 -13.07 -4.45
N LYS A 143 -35.77 -13.66 -3.39
CA LYS A 143 -36.62 -14.83 -3.43
C LYS A 143 -38.07 -14.41 -3.18
N ILE A 144 -38.92 -14.63 -4.18
CA ILE A 144 -40.35 -14.32 -4.13
C ILE A 144 -41.11 -15.64 -4.12
N GLN A 145 -41.94 -15.85 -3.11
CA GLN A 145 -42.79 -17.02 -2.99
C GLN A 145 -44.25 -16.60 -2.94
N GLY A 146 -45.12 -17.37 -3.58
CA GLY A 146 -46.54 -17.10 -3.56
C GLY A 146 -47.39 -18.24 -4.07
N GLN A 147 -48.69 -17.97 -4.15
CA GLN A 147 -49.73 -18.87 -4.59
C GLN A 147 -50.60 -18.18 -5.63
N CYS A 148 -51.12 -18.92 -6.60
CA CYS A 148 -51.99 -18.38 -7.64
C CYS A 148 -53.12 -19.37 -8.00
N LEU A 149 -54.24 -18.83 -8.52
CA LEU A 149 -55.39 -19.64 -8.94
C LEU A 149 -55.04 -20.54 -10.13
N ASN A 150 -54.19 -20.06 -11.04
CA ASN A 150 -53.82 -20.78 -12.25
C ASN A 150 -52.33 -20.56 -12.58
N ARG A 151 -51.76 -21.48 -13.37
CA ARG A 151 -50.35 -21.43 -13.76
C ARG A 151 -50.01 -20.21 -14.64
N GLU A 152 -50.95 -19.72 -15.43
CA GLU A 152 -50.76 -18.57 -16.31
C GLU A 152 -50.53 -17.28 -15.50
N SER A 153 -51.20 -17.12 -14.37
CA SER A 153 -51.05 -15.96 -13.48
C SER A 153 -49.65 -15.85 -12.89
N ALA A 154 -49.02 -16.97 -12.52
CA ALA A 154 -47.61 -16.99 -12.14
C ALA A 154 -46.70 -16.54 -13.31
N TYR A 155 -46.96 -16.99 -14.53
CA TYR A 155 -46.18 -16.55 -15.71
C TYR A 155 -46.42 -15.07 -16.06
N ASN A 156 -47.66 -14.59 -15.93
CA ASN A 156 -48.00 -13.19 -16.15
C ASN A 156 -47.34 -12.30 -15.09
N TYR A 157 -47.35 -12.72 -13.83
CA TYR A 157 -46.61 -12.03 -12.77
C TYR A 157 -45.11 -11.96 -13.10
N LEU A 158 -44.50 -13.09 -13.47
CA LEU A 158 -43.10 -13.16 -13.86
C LEU A 158 -42.77 -12.25 -15.04
N LYS A 159 -43.66 -12.19 -16.04
CA LYS A 159 -43.52 -11.31 -17.19
C LYS A 159 -43.57 -9.85 -16.77
N THR A 160 -44.53 -9.44 -15.95
CA THR A 160 -44.62 -8.07 -15.42
C THR A 160 -43.36 -7.68 -14.64
N LEU A 161 -42.80 -8.61 -13.84
CA LEU A 161 -41.53 -8.37 -13.13
C LEU A 161 -40.35 -8.17 -14.09
N LYS A 162 -40.31 -8.92 -15.20
CA LYS A 162 -39.31 -8.74 -16.27
C LYS A 162 -39.50 -7.43 -17.01
N ASP A 163 -40.74 -7.05 -17.32
CA ASP A 163 -41.09 -5.82 -18.03
C ASP A 163 -40.79 -4.56 -17.19
N LYS A 164 -40.84 -4.65 -15.85
CA LYS A 164 -40.40 -3.60 -14.93
C LYS A 164 -38.87 -3.43 -14.87
N ASP A 165 -38.11 -4.28 -15.56
CA ASP A 165 -36.65 -4.23 -15.66
C ASP A 165 -35.92 -4.25 -14.29
N LEU A 166 -36.56 -4.85 -13.28
CA LEU A 166 -36.06 -4.90 -11.90
C LEU A 166 -35.00 -5.99 -11.69
N PHE A 167 -34.91 -6.97 -12.59
CA PHE A 167 -34.10 -8.18 -12.40
C PHE A 167 -33.23 -8.45 -13.61
N SER A 168 -31.96 -8.80 -13.37
CA SER A 168 -31.00 -9.20 -14.41
C SER A 168 -31.09 -10.69 -14.75
N PHE A 169 -31.48 -11.51 -13.78
CA PHE A 169 -31.67 -12.94 -13.92
C PHE A 169 -32.87 -13.40 -13.11
N VAL A 170 -33.58 -14.39 -13.62
CA VAL A 170 -34.79 -14.94 -13.00
C VAL A 170 -34.82 -16.45 -13.22
N GLN A 171 -34.81 -17.21 -12.13
CA GLN A 171 -35.06 -18.65 -12.11
C GLN A 171 -36.46 -18.90 -11.55
N GLU A 172 -37.26 -19.69 -12.28
CA GLU A 172 -38.65 -19.95 -11.98
C GLU A 172 -38.90 -21.40 -11.56
N LYS A 173 -39.75 -21.57 -10.54
CA LYS A 173 -40.30 -22.86 -10.12
C LYS A 173 -41.79 -22.67 -9.88
N ILE A 174 -42.63 -23.38 -10.64
CA ILE A 174 -44.08 -23.34 -10.48
C ILE A 174 -44.58 -24.77 -10.35
N GLU A 175 -45.26 -25.07 -9.25
CA GLU A 175 -45.71 -26.42 -8.91
C GLU A 175 -47.23 -26.41 -8.64
N SER A 176 -47.89 -27.52 -8.97
CA SER A 176 -49.29 -27.71 -8.61
C SER A 176 -49.38 -27.92 -7.10
N LEU A 177 -50.22 -27.14 -6.45
CA LEU A 177 -50.61 -27.35 -5.07
C LEU A 177 -51.59 -28.52 -5.01
N ASP A 178 -51.42 -29.43 -4.06
CA ASP A 178 -52.45 -30.42 -3.70
C ASP A 178 -53.28 -29.85 -2.55
N PRO A 179 -54.49 -29.32 -2.79
CA PRO A 179 -55.26 -28.63 -1.76
C PRO A 179 -55.61 -29.55 -0.58
N MET A 180 -55.71 -30.87 -0.81
CA MET A 180 -56.05 -31.83 0.24
C MET A 180 -54.88 -32.06 1.20
N LYS A 181 -53.63 -31.94 0.72
CA LYS A 181 -52.42 -32.05 1.56
C LYS A 181 -52.16 -30.80 2.39
N GLU A 182 -52.56 -29.64 1.89
CA GLU A 182 -52.47 -28.35 2.58
C GLU A 182 -53.62 -28.11 3.58
N GLY A 183 -54.49 -29.09 3.79
CA GLY A 183 -55.55 -29.04 4.80
C GLY A 183 -56.81 -28.28 4.36
N TYR A 184 -56.98 -27.99 3.07
CA TYR A 184 -58.23 -27.40 2.58
C TYR A 184 -59.37 -28.42 2.66
N SER A 185 -60.52 -27.98 3.18
CA SER A 185 -61.69 -28.84 3.29
C SER A 185 -62.32 -29.11 1.92
N LYS A 186 -62.92 -30.29 1.72
CA LYS A 186 -63.57 -30.67 0.46
C LYS A 186 -64.68 -29.70 0.01
N ASN A 187 -65.34 -29.03 0.97
CA ASN A 187 -66.35 -28.00 0.69
C ASN A 187 -65.75 -26.64 0.30
N SER A 188 -64.50 -26.39 0.69
CA SER A 188 -63.77 -25.16 0.35
C SER A 188 -63.27 -25.18 -1.10
N LEU A 189 -63.13 -26.35 -1.72
CA LEU A 189 -62.59 -26.56 -3.08
C LEU A 189 -63.43 -25.92 -4.22
N MET A 190 -64.64 -25.44 -3.95
CA MET A 190 -65.56 -24.97 -4.99
C MET A 190 -65.41 -23.49 -5.38
N TYR A 191 -64.63 -22.68 -4.66
CA TYR A 191 -64.51 -21.24 -4.96
C TYR A 191 -63.10 -20.70 -4.71
N GLY A 192 -62.47 -20.14 -5.76
CA GLY A 192 -61.34 -19.20 -5.64
C GLY A 192 -60.09 -19.71 -4.90
N GLN A 193 -59.80 -21.01 -4.95
CA GLN A 193 -58.63 -21.57 -4.27
C GLN A 193 -57.38 -21.47 -5.11
N MET A 194 -56.25 -21.20 -4.46
CA MET A 194 -54.95 -21.25 -5.10
C MET A 194 -54.59 -22.70 -5.42
N LEU A 195 -54.34 -22.99 -6.70
CA LEU A 195 -54.04 -24.33 -7.19
C LEU A 195 -52.56 -24.53 -7.51
N TYR A 196 -51.77 -23.45 -7.43
CA TYR A 196 -50.37 -23.46 -7.76
C TYR A 196 -49.56 -22.66 -6.75
N THR A 197 -48.36 -23.13 -6.47
CA THR A 197 -47.31 -22.37 -5.78
C THR A 197 -46.27 -21.94 -6.80
N PHE A 198 -45.68 -20.78 -6.57
CA PHE A 198 -44.52 -20.33 -7.32
C PHE A 198 -43.41 -19.89 -6.39
N GLU A 199 -42.19 -20.10 -6.85
CA GLU A 199 -40.97 -19.61 -6.25
C GLU A 199 -40.10 -19.03 -7.37
N PHE A 200 -39.85 -17.73 -7.30
CA PHE A 200 -38.96 -17.02 -8.22
C PHE A 200 -37.71 -16.62 -7.47
N THR A 201 -36.57 -17.13 -7.93
CA THR A 201 -35.25 -16.69 -7.45
C THR A 201 -34.69 -15.73 -8.47
N CYS A 202 -34.65 -14.45 -8.10
CA CYS A 202 -34.30 -13.36 -8.98
C CYS A 202 -33.01 -12.68 -8.50
N THR A 203 -32.20 -12.18 -9.43
CA THR A 203 -31.07 -11.30 -9.11
C THR A 203 -31.49 -9.89 -9.48
N LEU A 204 -31.53 -9.00 -8.50
CA LEU A 204 -31.86 -7.60 -8.73
C LEU A 204 -30.97 -7.03 -9.82
N LYS A 205 -31.57 -6.23 -10.68
CA LYS A 205 -30.88 -5.28 -11.54
C LYS A 205 -30.44 -4.13 -10.66
N GLY A 206 -29.54 -4.45 -9.74
CA GLY A 206 -29.02 -3.54 -8.73
C GLY A 206 -27.66 -3.01 -9.17
N HIS A 207 -27.36 -1.82 -8.69
CA HIS A 207 -26.00 -1.38 -8.62
C HIS A 207 -25.31 -2.10 -7.45
N PHE A 208 -24.44 -3.05 -7.76
CA PHE A 208 -23.49 -3.56 -6.79
C PHE A 208 -22.50 -2.45 -6.44
N THR A 209 -22.16 -2.38 -5.17
CA THR A 209 -21.18 -1.41 -4.68
C THR A 209 -19.79 -2.04 -4.71
N VAL A 210 -18.87 -1.38 -5.40
CA VAL A 210 -17.44 -1.64 -5.27
C VAL A 210 -16.89 -0.54 -4.39
N SER A 211 -16.42 -0.94 -3.20
CA SER A 211 -15.84 -0.06 -2.21
C SER A 211 -14.36 -0.38 -2.05
N TRP A 212 -13.50 0.64 -1.99
CA TRP A 212 -12.08 0.41 -1.81
C TRP A 212 -11.40 1.49 -0.95
N ALA A 213 -10.38 1.06 -0.21
CA ALA A 213 -9.52 1.93 0.59
C ALA A 213 -8.08 1.40 0.60
N SER A 214 -7.14 2.32 0.81
CA SER A 214 -5.71 2.04 0.89
C SER A 214 -5.24 2.07 2.34
N PHE A 215 -4.37 1.14 2.71
CA PHE A 215 -3.84 0.95 4.06
C PHE A 215 -2.32 0.77 4.03
N ILE A 216 -1.66 1.20 5.09
CA ILE A 216 -0.27 0.79 5.38
C ILE A 216 -0.34 -0.63 5.93
N ASP A 217 0.43 -1.54 5.34
CA ASP A 217 0.53 -2.93 5.77
C ASP A 217 1.20 -3.03 7.16
N GLY A 218 0.67 -3.91 8.00
CA GLY A 218 1.14 -4.07 9.37
C GLY A 218 0.18 -4.90 10.23
N PRO A 219 0.56 -5.19 11.50
CA PRO A 219 -0.28 -5.95 12.43
C PRO A 219 -1.60 -5.23 12.76
N SER A 220 -1.63 -3.90 12.64
CA SER A 220 -2.85 -3.10 12.66
C SER A 220 -2.79 -2.16 11.45
N PRO A 221 -3.51 -2.46 10.35
CA PRO A 221 -3.44 -1.66 9.15
C PRO A 221 -3.96 -0.23 9.36
N THR A 222 -3.16 0.76 9.02
CA THR A 222 -3.53 2.19 9.14
C THR A 222 -4.08 2.70 7.80
N PRO A 223 -5.29 3.29 7.73
CA PRO A 223 -5.85 3.82 6.50
C PRO A 223 -5.07 5.05 6.00
N ILE A 224 -4.73 5.01 4.71
CA ILE A 224 -4.10 6.10 3.96
C ILE A 224 -5.17 6.97 3.31
N THR A 225 -6.22 6.35 2.79
CA THR A 225 -7.31 7.02 2.07
C THR A 225 -8.65 6.76 2.76
N SER A 226 -9.62 7.64 2.52
CA SER A 226 -11.02 7.34 2.83
C SER A 226 -11.54 6.17 2.00
N LEU A 227 -12.65 5.58 2.47
CA LEU A 227 -13.39 4.63 1.65
C LEU A 227 -13.98 5.37 0.44
N ARG A 228 -13.69 4.85 -0.75
CA ARG A 228 -14.34 5.26 -1.99
C ARG A 228 -15.35 4.19 -2.36
N THR A 229 -16.55 4.59 -2.74
CA THR A 229 -17.61 3.67 -3.14
C THR A 229 -18.15 4.10 -4.50
N GLN A 230 -18.26 3.14 -5.42
CA GLN A 230 -18.90 3.33 -6.71
C GLN A 230 -19.93 2.23 -6.96
N SER A 231 -20.99 2.61 -7.67
CA SER A 231 -22.14 1.77 -7.99
C SER A 231 -22.02 1.25 -9.43
N PHE A 232 -22.10 -0.07 -9.59
CA PHE A 232 -21.88 -0.79 -10.85
C PHE A 232 -23.03 -1.74 -11.15
N ASN A 233 -23.45 -1.85 -12.40
CA ASN A 233 -24.46 -2.84 -12.77
C ASN A 233 -23.93 -4.27 -12.62
N ALA A 234 -24.81 -5.21 -12.32
CA ALA A 234 -24.48 -6.64 -12.38
C ALA A 234 -23.80 -7.03 -13.70
N GLY A 235 -22.67 -7.72 -13.62
CA GLY A 235 -21.88 -8.19 -14.76
C GLY A 235 -21.02 -7.12 -15.45
N SER A 236 -21.11 -5.86 -15.03
CA SER A 236 -20.25 -4.79 -15.54
C SER A 236 -18.82 -4.92 -15.01
N ASP A 237 -17.87 -4.37 -15.77
CA ASP A 237 -16.47 -4.37 -15.38
C ASP A 237 -16.17 -3.12 -14.52
N TYR A 238 -15.43 -3.32 -13.42
CA TYR A 238 -14.90 -2.22 -12.61
C TYR A 238 -13.40 -2.07 -12.86
N LYS A 239 -12.89 -0.84 -12.65
CA LYS A 239 -11.47 -0.49 -12.79
C LYS A 239 -11.06 0.47 -11.69
N ILE A 240 -9.99 0.14 -10.98
CA ILE A 240 -9.35 1.01 -9.99
C ILE A 240 -7.96 1.34 -10.52
N PRO A 241 -7.75 2.56 -11.05
CA PRO A 241 -6.46 2.97 -11.61
C PRO A 241 -5.45 3.32 -10.52
N ASP A 242 -4.17 3.37 -10.92
CA ASP A 242 -3.05 3.86 -10.13
C ASP A 242 -2.85 3.16 -8.77
N VAL A 243 -3.10 1.85 -8.73
CA VAL A 243 -3.04 1.05 -7.48
C VAL A 243 -1.63 0.56 -7.13
N ALA A 244 -0.67 0.63 -8.05
CA ALA A 244 0.67 0.08 -7.84
C ALA A 244 1.45 0.83 -6.74
N THR A 245 1.27 2.15 -6.65
CA THR A 245 2.03 3.01 -5.73
C THR A 245 1.16 4.13 -5.19
N ILE A 246 1.34 4.49 -3.92
CA ILE A 246 0.66 5.63 -3.30
C ILE A 246 1.67 6.50 -2.53
N THR A 247 1.55 7.82 -2.64
CA THR A 247 2.37 8.76 -1.88
C THR A 247 1.52 9.40 -0.77
N ALA A 248 1.95 9.24 0.48
CA ALA A 248 1.31 9.85 1.64
C ALA A 248 2.37 10.40 2.59
N ASP A 249 2.17 11.62 3.10
CA ASP A 249 3.09 12.31 4.01
C ASP A 249 4.55 12.41 3.51
N GLY A 250 4.75 12.44 2.19
CA GLY A 250 6.06 12.51 1.56
C GLY A 250 6.77 11.15 1.42
N THR A 251 6.16 10.06 1.86
CA THR A 251 6.67 8.69 1.68
C THR A 251 5.90 8.00 0.55
N THR A 252 6.63 7.33 -0.34
CA THR A 252 6.04 6.48 -1.39
C THR A 252 5.94 5.05 -0.89
N TYR A 253 4.76 4.46 -1.03
CA TYR A 253 4.46 3.09 -0.65
C TYR A 253 4.10 2.27 -1.89
N ASN A 254 4.54 1.01 -1.92
CA ASN A 254 4.29 0.06 -2.99
C ASN A 254 3.22 -0.95 -2.59
N LEU A 255 2.34 -1.31 -3.51
CA LEU A 255 1.30 -2.29 -3.27
C LEU A 255 1.91 -3.65 -2.96
N LYS A 256 1.54 -4.21 -1.81
CA LYS A 256 2.06 -5.49 -1.30
C LYS A 256 1.00 -6.57 -1.26
N ASN A 257 -0.24 -6.21 -0.94
CA ASN A 257 -1.34 -7.18 -0.85
C ASN A 257 -2.68 -6.51 -1.21
N ILE A 258 -3.61 -7.32 -1.70
CA ILE A 258 -4.99 -6.92 -1.97
C ILE A 258 -5.88 -7.94 -1.31
N THR A 259 -6.88 -7.49 -0.55
CA THR A 259 -7.97 -8.35 -0.10
C THR A 259 -9.27 -7.91 -0.75
N ILE A 260 -10.10 -8.89 -1.11
CA ILE A 260 -11.46 -8.68 -1.60
C ILE A 260 -12.38 -9.43 -0.64
N ASN A 261 -13.30 -8.71 0.02
CA ASN A 261 -14.18 -9.23 1.05
C ASN A 261 -13.43 -9.97 2.17
N GLY A 262 -12.26 -9.45 2.55
CA GLY A 262 -11.40 -10.02 3.59
C GLY A 262 -10.55 -11.23 3.15
N VAL A 263 -10.67 -11.68 1.90
CA VAL A 263 -9.86 -12.78 1.35
C VAL A 263 -8.73 -12.22 0.50
N ALA A 264 -7.50 -12.66 0.75
CA ALA A 264 -6.35 -12.26 -0.06
C ALA A 264 -6.49 -12.76 -1.51
N VAL A 265 -6.20 -11.89 -2.47
CA VAL A 265 -6.15 -12.29 -3.88
C VAL A 265 -4.98 -13.24 -4.14
N SER A 266 -5.04 -13.98 -5.25
CA SER A 266 -3.92 -14.84 -5.63
C SER A 266 -2.69 -14.02 -6.00
N ALA A 267 -1.49 -14.60 -5.82
CA ALA A 267 -0.23 -13.96 -6.18
C ALA A 267 -0.18 -13.55 -7.67
N GLN A 268 -0.82 -14.34 -8.54
CA GLN A 268 -0.92 -14.04 -9.97
C GLN A 268 -1.73 -12.77 -10.24
N VAL A 269 -2.89 -12.60 -9.56
CA VAL A 269 -3.71 -11.40 -9.70
C VAL A 269 -2.99 -10.17 -9.14
N LEU A 270 -2.27 -10.33 -8.03
CA LEU A 270 -1.46 -9.26 -7.46
C LEU A 270 -0.35 -8.82 -8.41
N GLU A 271 0.41 -9.77 -8.97
CA GLU A 271 1.50 -9.49 -9.91
C GLU A 271 0.97 -8.82 -11.19
N GLU A 272 -0.15 -9.29 -11.73
CA GLU A 272 -0.83 -8.65 -12.86
C GLU A 272 -1.28 -7.22 -12.53
N THR A 273 -1.84 -7.00 -11.34
CA THR A 273 -2.28 -5.68 -10.87
C THR A 273 -1.10 -4.71 -10.74
N ILE A 274 0.05 -5.18 -10.22
CA ILE A 274 1.27 -4.37 -10.11
C ILE A 274 1.80 -4.00 -11.50
N ASN A 275 1.82 -4.94 -12.44
CA ASN A 275 2.33 -4.74 -13.79
C ASN A 275 1.44 -3.82 -14.64
N THR A 276 0.12 -4.00 -14.55
CA THR A 276 -0.87 -3.19 -15.29
C THR A 276 -1.18 -1.86 -14.60
N LYS A 277 -0.81 -1.73 -13.31
CA LYS A 277 -1.11 -0.59 -12.43
C LYS A 277 -2.61 -0.32 -12.24
N GLU A 278 -3.45 -1.30 -12.54
CA GLU A 278 -4.91 -1.22 -12.43
C GLU A 278 -5.44 -2.52 -11.82
N LEU A 279 -6.37 -2.40 -10.87
CA LEU A 279 -7.16 -3.54 -10.43
C LEU A 279 -8.50 -3.52 -11.18
N SER A 280 -8.80 -4.58 -11.92
CA SER A 280 -10.06 -4.71 -12.65
C SER A 280 -10.70 -6.08 -12.47
N GLY A 281 -12.02 -6.14 -12.69
CA GLY A 281 -12.78 -7.37 -12.55
C GLY A 281 -14.25 -7.17 -12.92
N LYS A 282 -15.02 -8.26 -12.85
CA LYS A 282 -16.48 -8.24 -13.07
C LYS A 282 -17.22 -8.16 -11.76
N VAL A 283 -18.26 -7.32 -11.71
CA VAL A 283 -19.07 -7.16 -10.52
C VAL A 283 -20.21 -8.17 -10.50
N SER A 284 -20.16 -9.12 -9.56
CA SER A 284 -21.21 -10.12 -9.34
C SER A 284 -21.87 -10.02 -7.96
N SER A 285 -21.30 -9.22 -7.06
CA SER A 285 -21.76 -8.98 -5.70
C SER A 285 -21.20 -7.63 -5.22
N ASN A 286 -21.60 -7.18 -4.03
CA ASN A 286 -20.88 -6.10 -3.36
C ASN A 286 -19.43 -6.52 -3.08
N LEU A 287 -18.48 -5.63 -3.33
CA LEU A 287 -17.05 -5.86 -3.15
C LEU A 287 -16.48 -4.83 -2.18
N GLU A 288 -15.81 -5.32 -1.14
CA GLU A 288 -14.96 -4.55 -0.25
C GLU A 288 -13.50 -4.86 -0.58
N ILE A 289 -12.79 -3.90 -1.15
CA ILE A 289 -11.41 -4.06 -1.62
C ILE A 289 -10.49 -3.27 -0.70
N GLN A 290 -9.53 -3.95 -0.08
CA GLN A 290 -8.51 -3.30 0.74
C GLN A 290 -7.15 -3.46 0.06
N LEU A 291 -6.50 -2.34 -0.19
CA LEU A 291 -5.19 -2.26 -0.83
C LEU A 291 -4.15 -2.01 0.27
N PHE A 292 -3.22 -2.94 0.48
CA PHE A 292 -2.19 -2.83 1.51
C PHE A 292 -0.85 -2.48 0.90
N TYR A 293 -0.22 -1.44 1.42
CA TYR A 293 1.02 -0.89 0.89
C TYR A 293 2.14 -0.94 1.92
N GLU A 294 3.35 -1.19 1.46
CA GLU A 294 4.57 -1.18 2.27
C GLU A 294 5.48 -0.03 1.82
N ALA A 295 6.18 0.60 2.76
CA ALA A 295 7.06 1.72 2.44
C ALA A 295 8.14 1.25 1.47
N GLN A 296 8.41 2.06 0.43
CA GLN A 296 9.56 1.82 -0.42
C GLN A 296 10.82 1.99 0.44
N ASN A 297 11.50 0.89 0.74
CA ASN A 297 12.86 0.96 1.25
C ASN A 297 13.72 1.53 0.13
N ASP A 298 13.85 2.85 0.07
CA ASP A 298 15.00 3.44 -0.60
C ASP A 298 16.21 2.82 0.07
N GLY A 299 17.00 2.07 -0.70
CA GLY A 299 18.15 1.33 -0.23
C GLY A 299 19.17 2.27 0.42
N GLY A 300 18.94 2.58 1.68
CA GLY A 300 19.95 3.13 2.58
C GLY A 300 20.87 1.98 2.92
N GLU A 301 21.92 1.81 2.10
CA GLU A 301 23.13 1.14 2.55
C GLU A 301 23.50 1.76 3.91
N SER A 302 23.44 0.92 4.94
CA SER A 302 23.86 1.25 6.30
C SER A 302 25.30 0.81 6.51
#